data_AF-A0A6L9SEZ0-F1
#
_entry.id   AF-A0A6L9SEZ0-F1
#
_cell.length_a   1.000
_cell.length_b   1.000
_cell.length_c   1.000
_cell.angle_alpha   90.00
_cell.angle_beta   90.00
_cell.angle_gamma   90.00
#
_symmetry.space_group_name_H-M   'P 1'
#
loop_
_entity.id
_entity.type
_entity.pdbx_description
1 polymer ?
#
loop_
_entity_poly.entity_id
_entity_poly.type
_entity_poly.pdbx_seq_one_letter_code
_entity_poly.pdbx_strand_id
1 'polypeptide(L)'
;MHETGARDADIPLEDLEGMLESRDRFLLAEAMAAEQRGELDRALDYVQHMSVLPEGRWASQLAEMIEIGEHAEPWHWARFAVAAAGRWITSMPMPLVARAQREIGAAAEGAAGSPVPEYPGWVAGRAALSSAIADFMLFDNLMIEVFLVQVAPSLAEGAGGGRSWAMTPGRVYELAGADGLELHLRDRADGSEQTARHLSEMVGLSRGDLVYGRLVEIPGDPGRIFAAPPIAIDEVAAQRLGRITDTDDLLEDEPVDARCANLGAAVRSGNRYRRAEAVSKEEPASTVRAFERRPS
;
A
#
# COMPACT_ATOMS: atom_id res chain seq x y z
N MET A 1 -34.37 -6.47 -54.94
CA MET A 1 -33.77 -5.43 -54.10
C MET A 1 -34.42 -5.57 -52.73
N HIS A 2 -33.85 -6.40 -51.85
CA HIS A 2 -34.35 -6.60 -50.50
C HIS A 2 -33.47 -5.77 -49.57
N GLU A 3 -33.99 -4.63 -49.12
CA GLU A 3 -33.39 -3.85 -48.06
C GLU A 3 -33.40 -4.70 -46.78
N THR A 4 -32.20 -5.08 -46.34
CA THR A 4 -31.97 -5.74 -45.07
C THR A 4 -31.88 -4.61 -44.05
N GLY A 5 -33.03 -4.20 -43.52
CA GLY A 5 -33.10 -3.25 -42.41
C GLY A 5 -32.42 -3.86 -41.20
N ALA A 6 -31.17 -3.51 -40.97
CA ALA A 6 -30.49 -3.72 -39.70
C ALA A 6 -31.33 -3.00 -38.64
N ARG A 7 -32.07 -3.78 -37.85
CA ARG A 7 -32.62 -3.31 -36.59
C ARG A 7 -31.40 -3.05 -35.71
N ASP A 8 -31.00 -1.79 -35.61
CA ASP A 8 -30.27 -1.31 -34.43
C ASP A 8 -31.13 -1.68 -33.23
N ALA A 9 -30.75 -2.77 -32.57
CA ALA A 9 -31.28 -3.10 -31.27
C ALA A 9 -30.69 -2.03 -30.34
N ASP A 10 -31.47 -1.00 -30.05
CA ASP A 10 -31.22 -0.10 -28.93
C ASP A 10 -31.17 -0.98 -27.67
N ILE A 11 -29.96 -1.37 -27.26
CA ILE A 11 -29.72 -2.02 -25.98
C ILE A 11 -30.01 -0.94 -24.93
N PRO A 12 -30.97 -1.16 -24.01
CA PRO A 12 -31.22 -0.25 -22.92
C PRO A 12 -29.93 0.07 -22.16
N LEU A 13 -29.73 1.32 -21.76
CA LEU A 13 -28.50 1.76 -21.06
C LEU A 13 -28.21 0.91 -19.81
N GLU A 14 -29.25 0.48 -19.09
CA GLU A 14 -29.14 -0.40 -17.92
C GLU A 14 -28.61 -1.81 -18.27
N ASP A 15 -28.98 -2.35 -19.43
CA ASP A 15 -28.48 -3.63 -19.92
C ASP A 15 -27.01 -3.51 -20.38
N LEU A 16 -26.65 -2.37 -20.99
CA LEU A 16 -25.27 -2.06 -21.36
C LEU A 16 -24.38 -1.89 -20.13
N GLU A 17 -24.84 -1.17 -19.10
CA GLU A 17 -24.13 -1.02 -17.82
C GLU A 17 -23.94 -2.39 -17.13
N GLY A 18 -24.98 -3.21 -17.03
CA GLY A 18 -24.88 -4.56 -16.45
C GLY A 18 -23.95 -5.49 -17.23
N MET A 19 -23.89 -5.37 -18.56
CA MET A 19 -22.96 -6.12 -19.41
C MET A 19 -21.52 -5.65 -19.22
N LEU A 20 -21.28 -4.34 -19.14
CA LEU A 20 -19.96 -3.77 -18.89
C LEU A 20 -19.44 -4.17 -17.50
N GLU A 21 -20.27 -4.10 -16.47
CA GLU A 21 -19.91 -4.57 -15.12
C GLU A 21 -19.59 -6.06 -15.07
N SER A 22 -20.33 -6.89 -15.82
CA SER A 22 -20.10 -8.33 -15.87
C SER A 22 -18.80 -8.67 -16.61
N ARG A 23 -18.50 -7.94 -17.69
CA ARG A 23 -17.26 -8.06 -18.43
C ARG A 23 -16.07 -7.61 -17.59
N ASP A 24 -16.16 -6.48 -16.92
CA ASP A 24 -15.07 -5.97 -16.08
C ASP A 24 -14.80 -6.89 -14.88
N ARG A 25 -15.85 -7.47 -14.28
CA ARG A 25 -15.68 -8.52 -13.26
C ARG A 25 -14.95 -9.75 -13.78
N PHE A 26 -15.26 -10.19 -15.00
CA PHE A 26 -14.56 -11.29 -15.65
C PHE A 26 -13.08 -10.93 -15.92
N LEU A 27 -12.83 -9.77 -16.55
CA LEU A 27 -11.48 -9.29 -16.83
C LEU A 27 -10.66 -9.13 -15.54
N LEU A 28 -11.29 -8.69 -14.45
CA LEU A 28 -10.65 -8.53 -13.16
C LEU A 28 -10.18 -9.88 -12.61
N ALA A 29 -11.06 -10.88 -12.62
CA ALA A 29 -10.72 -12.23 -12.18
C ALA A 29 -9.60 -12.85 -13.04
N GLU A 30 -9.67 -12.69 -14.36
CA GLU A 30 -8.64 -13.19 -15.29
C GLU A 30 -7.29 -12.48 -15.12
N ALA A 31 -7.30 -11.15 -14.91
CA ALA A 31 -6.09 -10.37 -14.62
C ALA A 31 -5.40 -10.86 -13.35
N MET A 32 -6.15 -11.07 -12.27
CA MET A 32 -5.61 -11.57 -11.00
C MET A 32 -5.08 -12.99 -11.15
N ALA A 33 -5.81 -13.87 -11.84
CA ALA A 33 -5.38 -15.24 -12.07
C ALA A 33 -4.12 -15.32 -12.94
N ALA A 34 -3.98 -14.43 -13.93
CA ALA A 34 -2.77 -14.32 -14.75
C ALA A 34 -1.59 -13.80 -13.91
N GLU A 35 -1.79 -12.76 -13.10
CA GLU A 35 -0.78 -12.22 -12.18
C GLU A 35 -0.27 -13.29 -11.20
N GLN A 36 -1.18 -14.05 -10.57
CA GLN A 36 -0.84 -15.12 -9.62
C GLN A 36 -0.03 -16.25 -10.26
N ARG A 37 -0.20 -16.46 -11.56
CA ARG A 37 0.58 -17.43 -12.35
C ARG A 37 1.90 -16.86 -12.87
N GLY A 38 2.15 -15.56 -12.71
CA GLY A 38 3.31 -14.87 -13.28
C GLY A 38 3.17 -14.51 -14.76
N GLU A 39 1.96 -14.60 -15.33
CA GLU A 39 1.67 -14.22 -16.72
C GLU A 39 1.46 -12.70 -16.83
N LEU A 40 2.51 -11.92 -16.59
CA LEU A 40 2.41 -10.46 -16.38
C LEU A 40 1.88 -9.70 -17.61
N ASP A 41 2.35 -10.02 -18.82
CA ASP A 41 1.84 -9.39 -20.05
C ASP A 41 0.33 -9.61 -20.23
N ARG A 42 -0.12 -10.82 -19.93
CA ARG A 42 -1.54 -11.19 -20.03
C ARG A 42 -2.37 -10.50 -18.94
N ALA A 43 -1.84 -10.41 -17.73
CA ALA A 43 -2.49 -9.66 -16.66
C ALA A 43 -2.64 -8.18 -17.05
N LEU A 44 -1.60 -7.57 -17.63
CA LEU A 44 -1.63 -6.18 -18.08
C LEU A 44 -2.65 -5.97 -19.21
N ASP A 45 -2.68 -6.89 -20.18
CA ASP A 45 -3.66 -6.87 -21.27
C ASP A 45 -5.10 -6.86 -20.72
N TYR A 46 -5.42 -7.74 -19.77
CA TYR A 46 -6.76 -7.76 -19.16
C TYR A 46 -7.09 -6.45 -18.42
N VAL A 47 -6.14 -5.90 -17.66
CA VAL A 47 -6.33 -4.62 -16.94
C VAL A 47 -6.58 -3.46 -17.91
N GLN A 48 -5.84 -3.40 -19.01
CA GLN A 48 -5.99 -2.33 -20.02
C GLN A 48 -7.31 -2.40 -20.79
N HIS A 49 -7.94 -3.57 -20.85
CA HIS A 49 -9.21 -3.78 -21.55
C HIS A 49 -10.47 -3.60 -20.69
N MET A 50 -10.31 -3.27 -19.40
CA MET A 50 -11.43 -2.94 -18.51
C MET A 50 -12.02 -1.59 -18.88
N SER A 51 -13.34 -1.44 -18.75
CA SER A 51 -14.00 -0.16 -18.98
C SER A 51 -13.72 0.85 -17.86
N VAL A 52 -13.55 0.36 -16.64
CA VAL A 52 -13.09 1.13 -15.49
C VAL A 52 -11.79 0.53 -14.98
N LEU A 53 -10.72 1.32 -15.01
CA LEU A 53 -9.43 0.87 -14.49
C LEU A 53 -9.52 0.66 -12.96
N PRO A 54 -9.00 -0.45 -12.44
CA PRO A 54 -8.94 -0.68 -11.01
C PRO A 54 -8.11 0.41 -10.34
N GLU A 55 -8.52 0.83 -9.14
CA GLU A 55 -7.82 1.87 -8.39
C GLU A 55 -6.35 1.50 -8.11
N GLY A 56 -5.51 2.52 -7.98
CA GLY A 56 -4.11 2.37 -7.57
C GLY A 56 -3.14 2.24 -8.75
N ARG A 57 -2.05 1.48 -8.53
CA ARG A 57 -0.88 1.41 -9.43
C ARG A 57 -0.76 0.07 -10.16
N TRP A 58 -1.83 -0.71 -10.27
CA TRP A 58 -1.71 -2.09 -10.74
C TRP A 58 -1.17 -2.20 -12.17
N ALA A 59 -1.75 -1.47 -13.13
CA ALA A 59 -1.26 -1.46 -14.51
C ALA A 59 0.20 -0.99 -14.61
N SER A 60 0.58 0.05 -13.86
CA SER A 60 1.96 0.54 -13.85
C SER A 60 2.94 -0.42 -13.19
N GLN A 61 2.53 -1.13 -12.13
CA GLN A 61 3.34 -2.16 -11.47
C GLN A 61 3.58 -3.35 -12.40
N LEU A 62 2.56 -3.78 -13.13
CA LEU A 62 2.71 -4.83 -14.15
C LEU A 62 3.67 -4.39 -15.26
N ALA A 63 3.48 -3.17 -15.80
CA ALA A 63 4.35 -2.63 -16.83
C ALA A 63 5.82 -2.51 -16.37
N GLU A 64 6.05 -2.02 -15.15
CA GLU A 64 7.39 -1.93 -14.54
C GLU A 64 8.05 -3.30 -14.41
N MET A 65 7.33 -4.31 -13.89
CA MET A 65 7.87 -5.66 -13.77
C MET A 65 8.15 -6.32 -15.13
N ILE A 66 7.32 -6.07 -16.14
CA ILE A 66 7.56 -6.53 -17.53
C ILE A 66 8.80 -5.86 -18.11
N GLU A 67 8.95 -4.55 -17.92
CA GLU A 67 10.09 -3.77 -18.43
C GLU A 67 11.41 -4.24 -17.81
N ILE A 68 11.42 -4.49 -16.49
CA ILE A 68 12.59 -5.00 -15.78
C ILE A 68 12.88 -6.45 -16.19
N GLY A 69 11.85 -7.28 -16.33
CA GLY A 69 11.93 -8.66 -16.79
C GLY A 69 12.90 -9.51 -15.96
N GLU A 70 13.82 -10.21 -16.63
CA GLU A 70 14.81 -11.09 -15.99
C GLU A 70 15.82 -10.35 -15.09
N HIS A 71 15.90 -9.02 -15.19
CA HIS A 71 16.79 -8.21 -14.34
C HIS A 71 16.15 -7.85 -12.99
N ALA A 72 14.93 -8.34 -12.71
CA ALA A 72 14.22 -8.01 -11.49
C ALA A 72 14.93 -8.61 -10.28
N GLU A 73 15.53 -7.73 -9.48
CA GLU A 73 16.09 -8.10 -8.17
C GLU A 73 14.98 -8.61 -7.22
N PRO A 74 15.32 -9.45 -6.22
CA PRO A 74 14.35 -10.05 -5.30
C PRO A 74 13.41 -9.06 -4.61
N TRP A 75 13.87 -7.84 -4.32
CA TRP A 75 13.03 -6.81 -3.70
C TRP A 75 11.91 -6.31 -4.63
N HIS A 76 12.11 -6.29 -5.95
CA HIS A 76 11.07 -5.92 -6.91
C HIS A 76 9.94 -6.96 -6.84
N TRP A 77 10.31 -8.23 -6.93
CA TRP A 77 9.39 -9.36 -6.77
C TRP A 77 8.70 -9.35 -5.42
N ALA A 78 9.42 -9.01 -4.35
CA ALA A 78 8.83 -8.97 -3.03
C ALA A 78 7.72 -7.92 -2.90
N ARG A 79 7.95 -6.71 -3.42
CA ARG A 79 6.91 -5.66 -3.46
C ARG A 79 5.75 -6.05 -4.34
N PHE A 80 6.04 -6.63 -5.50
CA PHE A 80 5.02 -7.06 -6.43
C PHE A 80 4.13 -8.15 -5.80
N ALA A 81 4.74 -9.14 -5.14
CA ALA A 81 4.06 -10.23 -4.46
C ALA A 81 3.16 -9.75 -3.32
N VAL A 82 3.63 -8.82 -2.46
CA VAL A 82 2.78 -8.26 -1.40
C VAL A 82 1.63 -7.43 -1.98
N ALA A 83 1.88 -6.65 -3.04
CA ALA A 83 0.82 -5.90 -3.71
C ALA A 83 -0.24 -6.81 -4.35
N ALA A 84 0.18 -7.90 -5.00
CA ALA A 84 -0.69 -8.92 -5.58
C ALA A 84 -1.50 -9.63 -4.48
N ALA A 85 -0.87 -9.97 -3.35
CA ALA A 85 -1.54 -10.53 -2.19
C ALA A 85 -2.59 -9.58 -1.62
N GLY A 86 -2.27 -8.27 -1.55
CA GLY A 86 -3.18 -7.21 -1.12
C GLY A 86 -4.42 -7.08 -2.00
N ARG A 87 -4.23 -7.15 -3.33
CA ARG A 87 -5.35 -7.20 -4.29
C ARG A 87 -6.20 -8.45 -4.10
N TRP A 88 -5.56 -9.62 -3.99
CA TRP A 88 -6.23 -10.90 -3.76
C TRP A 88 -7.08 -10.91 -2.50
N ILE A 89 -6.53 -10.50 -1.36
CA ILE A 89 -7.26 -10.56 -0.10
C ILE A 89 -8.43 -9.58 -0.06
N THR A 90 -8.28 -8.40 -0.67
CA THR A 90 -9.33 -7.38 -0.71
C THR A 90 -10.41 -7.65 -1.76
N SER A 91 -10.17 -8.53 -2.73
CA SER A 91 -11.18 -8.97 -3.72
C SER A 91 -12.01 -10.17 -3.25
N MET A 92 -11.59 -10.87 -2.20
CA MET A 92 -12.29 -12.06 -1.71
C MET A 92 -13.55 -11.67 -0.90
N PRO A 93 -14.70 -12.33 -1.13
CA PRO A 93 -15.93 -12.07 -0.39
C PRO A 93 -15.91 -12.76 1.00
N MET A 94 -14.89 -12.47 1.80
CA MET A 94 -14.71 -13.05 3.13
C MET A 94 -15.37 -12.14 4.19
N PRO A 95 -16.26 -12.67 5.07
CA PRO A 95 -16.88 -11.87 6.13
C PRO A 95 -15.86 -11.17 7.05
N LEU A 96 -14.69 -11.78 7.26
CA LEU A 96 -13.62 -11.20 8.06
C LEU A 96 -12.98 -9.98 7.39
N VAL A 97 -12.79 -10.01 6.07
CA VAL A 97 -12.31 -8.85 5.30
C VAL A 97 -13.32 -7.70 5.40
N ALA A 98 -14.61 -8.00 5.22
CA ALA A 98 -15.67 -7.00 5.35
C ALA A 98 -15.74 -6.40 6.78
N ARG A 99 -15.52 -7.22 7.81
CA ARG A 99 -15.40 -6.74 9.20
C ARG A 99 -14.18 -5.83 9.36
N ALA A 100 -12.99 -6.25 8.91
CA ALA A 100 -11.78 -5.44 9.02
C ALA A 100 -11.92 -4.09 8.29
N GLN A 101 -12.49 -4.10 7.08
CA GLN A 101 -12.81 -2.88 6.31
C GLN A 101 -13.71 -1.93 7.12
N ARG A 102 -14.78 -2.45 7.73
CA ARG A 102 -15.70 -1.66 8.54
C ARG A 102 -15.04 -1.10 9.80
N GLU A 103 -14.36 -1.94 10.59
CA GLU A 103 -13.82 -1.52 11.89
C GLU A 103 -12.61 -0.58 11.73
N ILE A 104 -11.67 -0.90 10.82
CA ILE A 104 -10.51 -0.03 10.53
C ILE A 104 -11.01 1.27 9.89
N GLY A 105 -11.95 1.21 8.94
CA GLY A 105 -12.55 2.38 8.31
C GLY A 105 -13.24 3.29 9.30
N ALA A 106 -14.13 2.76 10.14
CA ALA A 106 -14.84 3.52 11.16
C ALA A 106 -13.88 4.18 12.17
N ALA A 107 -12.84 3.45 12.59
CA ALA A 107 -11.83 3.99 13.49
C ALA A 107 -10.94 5.04 12.82
N ALA A 108 -10.67 4.93 11.52
CA ALA A 108 -9.94 5.93 10.75
C ALA A 108 -10.76 7.22 10.54
N GLU A 109 -12.07 7.10 10.34
CA GLU A 109 -12.99 8.23 10.22
C GLU A 109 -13.26 8.92 11.56
N GLY A 110 -13.28 8.16 12.67
CA GLY A 110 -13.52 8.63 14.03
C GLY A 110 -15.00 8.72 14.44
N ALA A 111 -15.26 8.87 15.74
CA ALA A 111 -16.62 8.84 16.34
C ALA A 111 -17.54 9.99 15.91
N ALA A 112 -16.98 11.04 15.30
CA ALA A 112 -17.71 12.13 14.67
C ALA A 112 -17.04 12.36 13.32
N GLY A 113 -17.35 11.50 12.34
CA GLY A 113 -16.86 11.66 10.97
C GLY A 113 -17.10 13.12 10.55
N SER A 114 -16.03 13.89 10.42
CA SER A 114 -16.15 15.28 9.98
C SER A 114 -16.75 15.24 8.58
N PRO A 115 -17.89 15.92 8.32
CA PRO A 115 -18.59 15.86 7.04
C PRO A 115 -17.88 16.66 5.94
N VAL A 116 -16.60 16.99 6.11
CA VAL A 116 -15.84 17.89 5.23
C VAL A 116 -14.81 17.08 4.44
N PRO A 117 -15.14 16.62 3.22
CA PRO A 117 -14.27 15.77 2.38
C PRO A 117 -13.07 16.50 1.76
N GLU A 118 -12.72 17.71 2.22
CA GLU A 118 -11.79 18.61 1.52
C GLU A 118 -10.46 18.85 2.25
N TYR A 119 -10.17 18.14 3.36
CA TYR A 119 -8.87 18.25 4.01
C TYR A 119 -7.83 17.34 3.34
N PRO A 120 -6.65 17.86 2.93
CA PRO A 120 -5.56 17.04 2.37
C PRO A 120 -5.15 15.84 3.24
N GLY A 121 -5.30 15.95 4.58
CA GLY A 121 -5.04 14.87 5.53
C GLY A 121 -6.08 13.74 5.52
N TRP A 122 -7.31 14.01 5.07
CA TRP A 122 -8.35 12.99 4.88
C TRP A 122 -8.05 12.08 3.67
N VAL A 123 -7.45 12.66 2.62
CA VAL A 123 -7.02 11.92 1.41
C VAL A 123 -5.85 10.98 1.72
N ALA A 124 -4.87 11.40 2.53
CA ALA A 124 -3.73 10.57 2.92
C ALA A 124 -4.14 9.38 3.82
N GLY A 125 -5.03 9.60 4.79
CA GLY A 125 -5.60 8.52 5.62
C GLY A 125 -6.39 7.52 4.80
N ARG A 126 -7.18 7.97 3.81
CA ARG A 126 -7.85 7.06 2.85
C ARG A 126 -6.87 6.26 2.01
N ALA A 127 -5.78 6.87 1.56
CA ALA A 127 -4.76 6.18 0.75
C ALA A 127 -4.05 5.07 1.54
N ALA A 128 -3.86 5.25 2.85
CA ALA A 128 -3.29 4.23 3.74
C ALA A 128 -4.31 3.17 4.19
N LEU A 129 -5.61 3.44 4.11
CA LEU A 129 -6.67 2.55 4.63
C LEU A 129 -6.67 1.17 3.94
N SER A 130 -6.63 1.14 2.61
CA SER A 130 -6.60 -0.12 1.86
C SER A 130 -5.36 -0.95 2.18
N SER A 131 -4.21 -0.30 2.34
CA SER A 131 -2.95 -0.93 2.73
C SER A 131 -3.00 -1.45 4.17
N ALA A 132 -3.62 -0.73 5.10
CA ALA A 132 -3.79 -1.16 6.49
C ALA A 132 -4.70 -2.40 6.61
N ILE A 133 -5.80 -2.42 5.84
CA ILE A 133 -6.71 -3.58 5.77
C ILE A 133 -5.97 -4.79 5.17
N ALA A 134 -5.25 -4.58 4.08
CA ALA A 134 -4.45 -5.63 3.47
C ALA A 134 -3.37 -6.14 4.44
N ASP A 135 -2.62 -5.26 5.12
CA ASP A 135 -1.60 -5.65 6.11
C ASP A 135 -2.20 -6.51 7.23
N PHE A 136 -3.32 -6.07 7.81
CA PHE A 136 -4.03 -6.81 8.86
C PHE A 136 -4.45 -8.21 8.38
N MET A 137 -5.04 -8.31 7.19
CA MET A 137 -5.48 -9.60 6.68
C MET A 137 -4.31 -10.50 6.27
N LEU A 138 -3.28 -9.94 5.64
CA LEU A 138 -2.12 -10.68 5.16
C LEU A 138 -1.26 -11.22 6.29
N PHE A 139 -0.97 -10.39 7.30
CA PHE A 139 -0.01 -10.76 8.34
C PHE A 139 -0.67 -11.16 9.65
N ASP A 140 -1.60 -10.37 10.19
CA ASP A 140 -2.25 -10.70 11.48
C ASP A 140 -3.19 -11.92 11.36
N ASN A 141 -3.64 -12.25 10.13
CA ASN A 141 -4.45 -13.44 9.85
C ASN A 141 -3.71 -14.48 8.98
N LEU A 142 -2.38 -14.34 8.83
CA LEU A 142 -1.50 -15.29 8.13
C LEU A 142 -1.88 -15.57 6.66
N MET A 143 -2.70 -14.73 6.03
CA MET A 143 -3.13 -14.95 4.64
C MET A 143 -2.00 -14.77 3.63
N ILE A 144 -0.90 -14.10 3.99
CA ILE A 144 0.29 -14.00 3.14
C ILE A 144 0.94 -15.37 2.91
N GLU A 145 0.94 -16.26 3.90
CA GLU A 145 1.43 -17.63 3.75
C GLU A 145 0.55 -18.40 2.77
N VAL A 146 -0.78 -18.32 2.95
CA VAL A 146 -1.74 -18.98 2.06
C VAL A 146 -1.55 -18.50 0.63
N PHE A 147 -1.41 -17.19 0.44
CA PHE A 147 -1.20 -16.61 -0.88
C PHE A 147 0.09 -17.13 -1.54
N LEU A 148 1.22 -16.99 -0.85
CA LEU A 148 2.53 -17.34 -1.42
C LEU A 148 2.74 -18.86 -1.58
N VAL A 149 2.07 -19.69 -0.77
CA VAL A 149 2.24 -21.15 -0.84
C VAL A 149 1.23 -21.82 -1.77
N GLN A 150 -0.04 -21.35 -1.77
CA GLN A 150 -1.13 -22.05 -2.46
C GLN A 150 -1.64 -21.31 -3.70
N VAL A 151 -1.62 -19.98 -3.69
CA VAL A 151 -2.26 -19.18 -4.74
C VAL A 151 -1.26 -18.73 -5.80
N ALA A 152 -0.11 -18.22 -5.38
CA ALA A 152 0.90 -17.62 -6.26
C ALA A 152 2.33 -18.07 -5.90
N PRO A 153 2.62 -19.40 -5.95
CA PRO A 153 3.94 -19.92 -5.62
C PRO A 153 5.06 -19.38 -6.52
N SER A 154 4.78 -19.07 -7.78
CA SER A 154 5.76 -18.48 -8.69
C SER A 154 6.24 -17.09 -8.25
N LEU A 155 5.35 -16.31 -7.60
CA LEU A 155 5.75 -15.00 -7.05
C LEU A 155 6.63 -15.16 -5.80
N ALA A 156 6.42 -16.22 -5.01
CA ALA A 156 7.23 -16.51 -3.83
C ALA A 156 8.69 -16.86 -4.22
N GLU A 157 8.87 -17.65 -5.29
CA GLU A 157 10.19 -18.02 -5.81
C GLU A 157 11.05 -16.80 -6.17
N GLY A 158 10.45 -15.80 -6.84
CA GLY A 158 11.16 -14.57 -7.22
C GLY A 158 11.43 -13.62 -6.06
N ALA A 159 10.52 -13.55 -5.09
CA ALA A 159 10.63 -12.63 -3.94
C ALA A 159 11.67 -13.07 -2.90
N GLY A 160 12.07 -14.35 -2.91
CA GLY A 160 12.80 -14.97 -1.79
C GLY A 160 12.00 -15.01 -0.49
N GLY A 161 10.69 -14.74 -0.59
CA GLY A 161 9.73 -14.70 0.50
C GLY A 161 8.94 -16.01 0.62
N GLY A 162 8.36 -16.24 1.78
CA GLY A 162 7.61 -17.47 2.07
C GLY A 162 7.06 -17.46 3.49
N ARG A 163 7.09 -18.61 4.16
CA ARG A 163 6.55 -18.78 5.52
C ARG A 163 7.14 -17.82 6.56
N SER A 164 8.40 -17.39 6.40
CA SER A 164 9.05 -16.43 7.31
C SER A 164 8.36 -15.07 7.33
N TRP A 165 7.74 -14.65 6.22
CA TRP A 165 7.04 -13.37 6.15
C TRP A 165 5.76 -13.36 6.97
N ALA A 166 5.05 -14.49 7.03
CA ALA A 166 3.82 -14.59 7.80
C ALA A 166 4.04 -14.33 9.29
N MET A 167 5.26 -14.61 9.79
CA MET A 167 5.66 -14.36 11.18
C MET A 167 6.24 -12.96 11.38
N THR A 168 6.27 -12.09 10.36
CA THR A 168 6.86 -10.76 10.48
C THR A 168 5.93 -9.86 11.30
N PRO A 169 6.35 -9.37 12.48
CA PRO A 169 5.51 -8.55 13.33
C PRO A 169 5.35 -7.13 12.79
N GLY A 170 4.19 -6.53 13.02
CA GLY A 170 3.96 -5.11 12.80
C GLY A 170 4.56 -4.31 13.94
N ARG A 171 5.47 -3.39 13.63
CA ARG A 171 6.25 -2.65 14.63
C ARG A 171 6.19 -1.16 14.39
N VAL A 172 6.50 -0.40 15.43
CA VAL A 172 6.67 1.05 15.37
C VAL A 172 8.14 1.37 15.26
N TYR A 173 8.49 2.16 14.25
CA TYR A 173 9.84 2.61 13.98
C TYR A 173 9.92 4.14 14.05
N GLU A 174 11.04 4.64 14.57
CA GLU A 174 11.46 6.03 14.40
C GLU A 174 12.42 6.14 13.21
N LEU A 175 12.18 7.08 12.31
CA LEU A 175 13.07 7.32 11.17
C LEU A 175 14.39 7.95 11.65
N ALA A 176 15.50 7.23 11.54
CA ALA A 176 16.82 7.72 11.93
C ALA A 176 17.50 8.53 10.80
N GLY A 177 17.18 8.21 9.55
CA GLY A 177 17.69 8.91 8.36
C GLY A 177 17.61 8.02 7.11
N ALA A 178 18.07 8.55 5.98
CA ALA A 178 18.24 7.77 4.76
C ALA A 178 19.56 8.13 4.09
N ASP A 179 20.22 7.13 3.51
CA ASP A 179 21.43 7.28 2.69
C ASP A 179 21.24 6.51 1.38
N GLY A 180 21.15 7.23 0.25
CA GLY A 180 20.85 6.63 -1.04
C GLY A 180 19.55 5.80 -1.03
N LEU A 181 19.68 4.48 -1.20
CA LEU A 181 18.59 3.51 -1.19
C LEU A 181 18.41 2.82 0.17
N GLU A 182 19.07 3.29 1.22
CA GLU A 182 18.95 2.74 2.57
C GLU A 182 18.15 3.68 3.46
N LEU A 183 17.20 3.10 4.19
CA LEU A 183 16.42 3.73 5.24
C LEU A 183 16.88 3.18 6.57
N HIS A 184 17.37 4.06 7.44
CA HIS A 184 17.75 3.71 8.79
C HIS A 184 16.59 3.99 9.74
N LEU A 185 16.27 2.98 10.54
CA LEU A 185 15.11 2.92 11.41
C LEU A 185 15.57 2.55 12.81
N ARG A 186 14.89 3.06 13.83
CA ARG A 186 15.04 2.60 15.20
C ARG A 186 13.73 1.96 15.65
N ASP A 187 13.77 0.68 16.00
CA ASP A 187 12.63 0.01 16.61
C ASP A 187 12.32 0.65 17.97
N ARG A 188 11.07 1.04 18.19
CA ARG A 188 10.65 1.71 19.43
C ARG A 188 10.51 0.76 20.62
N ALA A 189 10.36 -0.54 20.38
CA ALA A 189 10.21 -1.53 21.44
C ALA A 189 11.54 -1.73 22.19
N ASP A 190 12.62 -2.00 21.45
CA ASP A 190 13.92 -2.37 22.02
C ASP A 190 15.04 -1.36 21.74
N GLY A 191 14.79 -0.34 20.91
CA GLY A 191 15.78 0.64 20.50
C GLY A 191 16.78 0.14 19.45
N SER A 192 16.59 -1.07 18.90
CA SER A 192 17.48 -1.64 17.90
C SER A 192 17.47 -0.84 16.60
N GLU A 193 18.64 -0.71 15.99
CA GLU A 193 18.77 -0.06 14.69
C GLU A 193 18.56 -1.09 13.57
N GLN A 194 17.75 -0.71 12.60
CA GLN A 194 17.36 -1.53 11.45
C GLN A 194 17.66 -0.74 10.18
N THR A 195 18.14 -1.44 9.16
CA THR A 195 18.32 -0.86 7.82
C THR A 195 17.40 -1.59 6.86
N ALA A 196 16.69 -0.83 6.03
CA ALA A 196 15.77 -1.36 5.02
C ALA A 196 15.98 -0.62 3.71
N ARG A 197 15.61 -1.23 2.58
CA ARG A 197 15.71 -0.56 1.29
C ARG A 197 14.61 0.48 1.17
N HIS A 198 15.01 1.69 0.78
CA HIS A 198 14.17 2.85 0.53
C HIS A 198 13.85 3.00 -0.96
N LEU A 199 12.57 3.17 -1.26
CA LEU A 199 11.93 3.23 -2.57
C LEU A 199 10.80 4.28 -2.56
N SER A 200 11.06 5.46 -2.00
CA SER A 200 10.14 6.60 -1.82
C SER A 200 9.20 6.57 -0.59
N GLU A 201 9.39 5.67 0.38
CA GLU A 201 8.68 5.66 1.67
C GLU A 201 8.86 6.95 2.50
N MET A 202 9.98 7.67 2.36
CA MET A 202 10.19 8.96 3.03
C MET A 202 9.56 10.18 2.34
N VAL A 203 8.80 10.03 1.25
CA VAL A 203 8.17 11.21 0.63
C VAL A 203 7.21 11.86 1.64
N GLY A 204 7.59 13.03 2.13
CA GLY A 204 6.85 13.75 3.17
C GLY A 204 7.22 13.39 4.61
N LEU A 205 8.25 12.57 4.84
CA LEU A 205 8.74 12.18 6.17
C LEU A 205 10.15 12.73 6.43
N SER A 206 10.43 12.99 7.69
CA SER A 206 11.66 13.55 8.23
C SER A 206 12.25 12.66 9.32
N ARG A 207 13.53 12.85 9.61
CA ARG A 207 14.18 12.21 10.76
C ARG A 207 13.41 12.50 12.06
N GLY A 208 13.19 11.47 12.87
CA GLY A 208 12.42 11.50 14.11
C GLY A 208 10.93 11.23 13.93
N ASP A 209 10.44 11.17 12.69
CA ASP A 209 9.05 10.80 12.43
C ASP A 209 8.81 9.33 12.76
N LEU A 210 7.58 9.03 13.19
CA LEU A 210 7.19 7.69 13.60
C LEU A 210 6.37 7.05 12.50
N VAL A 211 6.68 5.78 12.23
CA VAL A 211 5.97 4.98 11.25
C VAL A 211 5.61 3.62 11.83
N TYR A 212 4.49 3.07 11.38
CA TYR A 212 4.08 1.69 11.64
C TYR A 212 4.18 0.89 10.36
N GLY A 213 4.78 -0.31 10.44
CA GLY A 213 4.86 -1.21 9.31
C GLY A 213 5.55 -2.52 9.65
N ARG A 214 5.77 -3.34 8.63
CA ARG A 214 6.42 -4.65 8.73
C ARG A 214 7.66 -4.70 7.87
N LEU A 215 8.81 -4.96 8.49
CA LEU A 215 10.06 -5.19 7.79
C LEU A 215 10.21 -6.66 7.46
N VAL A 216 9.92 -7.02 6.21
CA VAL A 216 10.10 -8.39 5.72
C VAL A 216 11.54 -8.58 5.22
N GLU A 217 12.07 -9.77 5.46
CA GLU A 217 13.41 -10.15 5.00
C GLU A 217 13.38 -10.57 3.54
N ILE A 218 14.37 -10.12 2.78
CA ILE A 218 14.54 -10.41 1.36
C ILE A 218 16.00 -10.78 1.07
N PRO A 219 16.29 -11.55 0.01
CA PRO A 219 17.67 -11.76 -0.41
C PRO A 219 18.33 -10.45 -0.88
N GLY A 220 19.61 -10.28 -0.54
CA GLY A 220 20.43 -9.12 -0.93
C GLY A 220 20.70 -8.15 0.22
N ASP A 221 21.31 -7.02 -0.09
CA ASP A 221 21.63 -5.93 0.86
C ASP A 221 20.76 -4.71 0.51
N PRO A 222 20.07 -4.04 1.47
CA PRO A 222 20.08 -4.19 2.94
C PRO A 222 19.26 -5.36 3.51
N GLY A 223 18.79 -6.29 2.67
CA GLY A 223 18.15 -7.54 3.12
C GLY A 223 16.76 -7.39 3.74
N ARG A 224 16.20 -6.17 3.78
CA ARG A 224 14.88 -5.88 4.31
C ARG A 224 14.16 -4.81 3.50
N ILE A 225 12.84 -4.93 3.43
CA ILE A 225 11.94 -3.88 2.92
C ILE A 225 10.70 -3.76 3.80
N PHE A 226 10.05 -2.61 3.75
CA PHE A 226 8.67 -2.55 4.22
C PHE A 226 7.77 -3.36 3.28
N ALA A 227 6.95 -4.26 3.84
CA ALA A 227 6.03 -5.10 3.06
C ALA A 227 5.01 -4.27 2.27
N ALA A 228 4.46 -3.24 2.90
CA ALA A 228 3.60 -2.23 2.30
C ALA A 228 4.12 -0.83 2.69
N PRO A 229 3.74 0.25 1.97
CA PRO A 229 4.10 1.60 2.37
C PRO A 229 3.79 1.84 3.86
N PRO A 230 4.77 2.21 4.68
CA PRO A 230 4.58 2.33 6.11
C PRO A 230 3.63 3.48 6.45
N ILE A 231 2.83 3.31 7.49
CA ILE A 231 1.82 4.29 7.92
C ILE A 231 2.50 5.27 8.86
N ALA A 232 2.54 6.53 8.49
CA ALA A 232 3.03 7.58 9.37
C ALA A 232 2.06 7.78 10.55
N ILE A 233 2.57 7.90 11.77
CA ILE A 233 1.76 7.87 13.01
C ILE A 233 2.25 8.92 14.02
N ASP A 234 1.37 9.33 14.92
CA ASP A 234 1.76 10.14 16.09
C ASP A 234 2.19 9.29 17.29
N GLU A 235 2.73 9.96 18.32
CA GLU A 235 3.19 9.30 19.56
C GLU A 235 2.07 8.53 20.29
N VAL A 236 0.81 8.99 20.19
CA VAL A 236 -0.32 8.33 20.85
C VAL A 236 -0.62 7.00 20.16
N ALA A 237 -0.64 6.98 18.83
CA ALA A 237 -0.77 5.77 18.04
C ALA A 237 0.44 4.84 18.24
N ALA A 238 1.66 5.39 18.29
CA ALA A 238 2.88 4.64 18.57
C ALA A 238 2.80 3.90 19.91
N GLN A 239 2.37 4.56 20.98
CA GLN A 239 2.22 3.93 22.30
C GLN A 239 1.14 2.85 22.33
N ARG A 240 0.05 3.01 21.55
CA ARG A 240 -1.01 1.99 21.47
C ARG A 240 -0.52 0.76 20.72
N LEU A 241 0.15 0.96 19.59
CA LEU A 241 0.66 -0.11 18.75
C LEU A 241 1.87 -0.83 19.36
N GLY A 242 2.75 -0.11 20.06
CA GLY A 242 3.93 -0.69 20.72
C GLY A 242 3.59 -1.61 21.90
N ARG A 243 2.48 -1.36 22.61
CA ARG A 243 2.00 -2.25 23.68
C ARG A 243 1.56 -3.62 23.18
N ILE A 244 1.27 -3.75 21.89
CA ILE A 244 0.75 -4.98 21.28
C ILE A 244 1.90 -5.95 20.95
N THR A 245 3.15 -5.48 20.87
CA THR A 245 4.29 -6.27 20.37
C THR A 245 5.26 -6.79 21.44
N ASP A 246 5.29 -6.19 22.64
CA ASP A 246 6.25 -6.55 23.70
C ASP A 246 5.84 -7.75 24.58
N THR A 247 4.65 -8.31 24.35
CA THR A 247 4.15 -9.41 25.18
C THR A 247 3.77 -10.56 24.25
N ASP A 248 4.70 -11.50 24.08
CA ASP A 248 4.46 -12.79 23.41
C ASP A 248 3.24 -13.54 24.00
N ASP A 249 2.80 -13.19 25.22
CA ASP A 249 1.62 -13.73 25.90
C ASP A 249 0.30 -12.98 25.61
N LEU A 250 0.28 -11.83 24.91
CA LEU A 250 -0.95 -11.02 24.69
C LEU A 250 -1.53 -11.06 23.27
N LEU A 251 -0.80 -11.60 22.29
CA LEU A 251 -1.36 -11.82 20.95
C LEU A 251 -2.47 -12.88 20.94
N GLU A 252 -2.55 -13.72 21.98
CA GLU A 252 -3.64 -14.67 22.15
C GLU A 252 -4.95 -14.04 22.69
N ASP A 253 -4.91 -12.80 23.22
CA ASP A 253 -6.04 -12.20 23.95
C ASP A 253 -6.54 -10.84 23.43
N GLU A 254 -5.85 -10.14 22.50
CA GLU A 254 -6.39 -8.89 21.96
C GLU A 254 -7.58 -9.18 21.01
N PRO A 255 -8.80 -8.67 21.31
CA PRO A 255 -9.93 -8.85 20.40
C PRO A 255 -9.64 -8.20 19.04
N VAL A 256 -10.00 -8.89 17.95
CA VAL A 256 -9.88 -8.38 16.57
C VAL A 256 -10.39 -6.95 16.41
N ASP A 257 -11.47 -6.57 17.12
CA ASP A 257 -12.04 -5.23 17.05
C ASP A 257 -11.12 -4.17 17.67
N ALA A 258 -10.43 -4.49 18.77
CA ALA A 258 -9.46 -3.59 19.40
C ALA A 258 -8.25 -3.37 18.50
N ARG A 259 -7.74 -4.45 17.88
CA ARG A 259 -6.65 -4.41 16.92
C ARG A 259 -7.01 -3.56 15.69
N CYS A 260 -8.18 -3.81 15.09
CA CYS A 260 -8.71 -3.01 13.97
C CYS A 260 -8.87 -1.53 14.35
N ALA A 261 -9.40 -1.24 15.54
CA ALA A 261 -9.60 0.12 16.01
C ALA A 261 -8.27 0.87 16.21
N ASN A 262 -7.25 0.19 16.74
CA ASN A 262 -5.90 0.74 16.92
C ASN A 262 -5.25 1.05 15.56
N LEU A 263 -5.36 0.15 14.58
CA LEU A 263 -4.87 0.37 13.22
C LEU A 263 -5.61 1.53 12.52
N GLY A 264 -6.94 1.60 12.62
CA GLY A 264 -7.70 2.72 12.07
C GLY A 264 -7.32 4.05 12.72
N ALA A 265 -7.13 4.07 14.04
CA ALA A 265 -6.66 5.26 14.75
C ALA A 265 -5.24 5.70 14.31
N ALA A 266 -4.36 4.76 13.99
CA ALA A 266 -3.04 5.01 13.45
C ALA A 266 -3.10 5.60 12.02
N VAL A 267 -3.93 5.03 11.15
CA VAL A 267 -4.20 5.58 9.81
C VAL A 267 -4.65 7.04 9.89
N ARG A 268 -5.50 7.38 10.88
CA ARG A 268 -5.95 8.76 11.12
C ARG A 268 -4.84 9.66 11.66
N SER A 269 -3.93 9.14 12.50
CA SER A 269 -2.97 9.96 13.24
C SER A 269 -1.83 10.50 12.38
N GLY A 270 -1.55 9.88 11.23
CA GLY A 270 -0.64 10.37 10.19
C GLY A 270 -0.96 11.76 9.61
N ASN A 271 -2.07 12.38 10.05
CA ASN A 271 -2.51 13.73 9.73
C ASN A 271 -1.46 14.85 10.01
N ARG A 272 -0.43 14.59 10.85
CA ARG A 272 0.55 15.64 11.21
C ARG A 272 1.65 15.93 10.18
N TYR A 273 1.77 15.17 9.09
CA TYR A 273 2.96 15.23 8.22
C TYR A 273 2.96 16.31 7.12
N ARG A 274 2.04 17.27 7.15
CA ARG A 274 2.38 18.63 6.68
C ARG A 274 2.71 19.47 7.90
N ARG A 275 3.96 19.39 8.35
CA ARG A 275 4.57 20.56 9.01
C ARG A 275 4.35 21.68 7.99
N ALA A 276 3.53 22.68 8.34
CA ALA A 276 3.55 23.94 7.61
C ALA A 276 5.03 24.27 7.45
N GLU A 277 5.50 24.48 6.21
CA GLU A 277 6.83 25.01 5.96
C GLU A 277 7.09 26.01 7.06
N ALA A 278 8.14 25.78 7.86
CA ALA A 278 8.54 26.75 8.85
C ALA A 278 8.62 28.05 8.07
N VAL A 279 7.70 28.98 8.35
CA VAL A 279 7.70 30.30 7.74
C VAL A 279 9.10 30.79 8.04
N SER A 280 9.96 30.76 7.02
CA SER A 280 11.30 31.26 7.14
C SER A 280 11.10 32.71 7.51
N LYS A 281 11.44 33.02 8.77
CA LYS A 281 11.56 34.41 9.18
C LYS A 281 12.72 34.94 8.37
N GLU A 282 12.38 35.70 7.34
CA GLU A 282 13.20 36.73 6.71
C GLU A 282 14.62 36.30 6.33
N GLU A 283 14.79 35.91 5.06
CA GLU A 283 15.95 36.41 4.30
C GLU A 283 15.44 37.30 3.16
N PRO A 284 15.86 38.57 3.07
CA PRO A 284 15.45 39.42 1.98
C PRO A 284 16.06 38.90 0.67
N ALA A 285 15.22 38.84 -0.37
CA ALA A 285 15.60 38.46 -1.71
C ALA A 285 16.93 39.13 -2.13
N SER A 286 17.99 38.33 -2.25
CA SER A 286 19.24 38.79 -2.84
C SER A 286 19.04 38.95 -4.35
N THR A 287 18.75 40.20 -4.70
CA THR A 287 19.15 40.91 -5.91
C THR A 287 19.70 40.03 -7.03
N VAL A 288 18.81 39.67 -7.97
CA VAL A 288 19.19 39.25 -9.32
C VAL A 288 20.07 40.35 -9.91
N ARG A 289 21.38 40.10 -10.02
CA ARG A 289 22.29 41.00 -10.75
C ARG A 289 21.86 41.05 -12.20
N ALA A 290 21.45 42.23 -12.63
CA ALA A 290 21.22 42.57 -14.03
C ALA A 290 22.46 42.24 -14.86
N PHE A 291 22.26 41.41 -15.89
CA PHE A 291 23.18 41.26 -17.00
C PHE A 291 23.19 42.60 -17.78
N GLU A 292 24.16 43.46 -17.51
CA GLU A 292 24.47 44.58 -18.40
C GLU A 292 25.04 44.02 -19.73
N ARG A 293 24.20 44.01 -20.77
CA ARG A 293 24.67 43.96 -22.15
C ARG A 293 25.31 45.30 -22.50
N ARG A 294 26.61 45.32 -22.77
CA ARG A 294 27.24 46.44 -23.49
C ARG A 294 26.99 46.29 -25.00
N PRO A 295 26.58 47.35 -25.72
CA PRO A 295 26.66 47.39 -27.17
C PRO A 295 28.07 47.80 -27.60
N SER A 296 28.53 47.19 -28.70
CA SER A 296 29.56 47.74 -29.59
C SER A 296 28.99 48.84 -30.47
#